data_AF-A0A961N5U4-F1
#
_entry.id   AF-A0A961N5U4-F1
#
_cell.length_a   1.000
_cell.length_b   1.000
_cell.length_c   1.000
_cell.angle_alpha   90.00
_cell.angle_beta   90.00
_cell.angle_gamma   90.00
#
_symmetry.space_group_name_H-M   'P 1'
#
loop_
_entity.id
_entity.type
_entity.pdbx_description
1 polymer ?
#
loop_
_entity_poly.entity_id
_entity_poly.type
_entity_poly.pdbx_seq_one_letter_code
_entity_poly.pdbx_strand_id
1 'polypeptide(L)'
;MSKFNTSRFAIRAALFGVATALSLTAFASASHAYTNEQRIACTPDAFRLCSSEIPNIPGITACMRRQKANLSPACKAVFGK
;
A
#
# COMPACT_ATOMS: atom_id res chain seq x y z
N MET A 1 -50.67 19.44 24.06
CA MET A 1 -50.13 18.37 23.18
C MET A 1 -49.01 19.00 22.33
N SER A 2 -47.76 18.49 22.42
CA SER A 2 -46.60 18.73 21.48
C SER A 2 -45.21 18.42 22.10
N LYS A 3 -45.07 17.37 22.93
CA LYS A 3 -43.76 16.95 23.49
C LYS A 3 -43.11 15.74 22.80
N PHE A 4 -43.74 15.18 21.76
CA PHE A 4 -43.25 13.97 21.07
C PHE A 4 -42.26 14.22 19.92
N ASN A 5 -42.08 15.46 19.45
CA ASN A 5 -41.22 15.77 18.28
C ASN A 5 -39.76 16.14 18.64
N THR A 6 -39.48 16.54 19.88
CA THR A 6 -38.13 16.95 20.31
C THR A 6 -37.24 15.76 20.69
N SER A 7 -37.84 14.63 21.09
CA SER A 7 -37.12 13.41 21.49
C SER A 7 -36.52 12.67 20.27
N ARG A 8 -37.20 12.67 19.12
CA ARG A 8 -36.69 12.00 17.91
C ARG A 8 -35.52 12.74 17.26
N PHE A 9 -35.39 14.04 17.50
CA PHE A 9 -34.28 14.85 16.96
C PHE A 9 -32.98 14.66 17.73
N ALA A 10 -33.05 14.56 19.06
CA ALA A 10 -31.87 14.32 19.91
C ALA A 10 -31.27 12.92 19.73
N ILE A 11 -32.11 11.90 19.48
CA ILE A 11 -31.65 10.52 19.26
C ILE A 11 -30.90 10.38 17.92
N ARG A 12 -31.30 11.14 16.88
CA ARG A 12 -30.58 11.14 15.59
C ARG A 12 -29.23 11.85 15.67
N ALA A 13 -29.11 12.90 16.47
CA ALA A 13 -27.82 13.58 16.66
C ALA A 13 -26.80 12.72 17.42
N ALA A 14 -27.23 11.90 18.38
CA ALA A 14 -26.34 11.03 19.15
C ALA A 14 -25.77 9.86 18.32
N LEU A 15 -26.49 9.37 17.31
CA LEU A 15 -25.98 8.33 16.40
C LEU A 15 -24.97 8.87 15.37
N PHE A 16 -25.04 10.15 15.03
CA PHE A 16 -24.05 10.80 14.15
C PHE A 16 -22.75 11.19 14.89
N GLY A 17 -22.78 11.29 16.23
CA GLY A 17 -21.63 11.67 17.04
C GLY A 17 -20.63 10.54 17.35
N VAL A 18 -20.98 9.27 17.15
CA VAL A 18 -20.12 8.11 17.50
C VAL A 18 -19.47 7.45 16.27
N ALA A 19 -19.96 7.73 15.06
CA ALA A 19 -19.51 7.05 13.83
C ALA A 19 -18.28 7.66 13.14
N THR A 20 -17.68 8.74 13.67
CA THR A 20 -16.52 9.41 13.03
C THR A 20 -15.16 9.02 13.59
N ALA A 21 -15.08 8.14 14.59
CA ALA A 21 -13.84 7.84 15.30
C ALA A 21 -13.11 6.55 14.85
N LEU A 22 -13.55 5.86 13.77
CA LEU A 22 -13.12 4.47 13.52
C LEU A 22 -12.57 4.14 12.11
N SER A 23 -11.92 5.03 11.36
CA SER A 23 -11.48 4.61 10.00
C SER A 23 -10.17 5.16 9.44
N LEU A 24 -9.31 5.83 10.20
CA LEU A 24 -8.13 6.50 9.61
C LEU A 24 -6.77 5.81 9.83
N THR A 25 -6.68 4.62 10.43
CA THR A 25 -5.39 4.00 10.80
C THR A 25 -5.03 2.73 10.02
N ALA A 26 -5.13 2.73 8.69
CA ALA A 26 -4.74 1.55 7.91
C ALA A 26 -4.10 1.86 6.54
N PHE A 27 -3.13 2.77 6.49
CA PHE A 27 -2.17 2.82 5.37
C PHE A 27 -0.74 2.86 5.91
N ALA A 28 -0.41 1.89 6.77
CA ALA A 28 0.99 1.57 7.07
C ALA A 28 1.57 0.84 5.86
N SER A 29 2.02 1.59 4.86
CA SER A 29 2.84 1.06 3.77
C SER A 29 4.12 0.53 4.42
N ALA A 30 4.24 -0.79 4.55
CA ALA A 30 5.49 -1.43 4.95
C ALA A 30 6.52 -1.20 3.83
N SER A 31 7.19 -0.06 3.89
CA SER A 31 8.31 0.29 3.00
C SER A 31 9.50 -0.56 3.43
N HIS A 32 9.64 -1.75 2.85
CA HIS A 32 10.88 -2.51 2.96
C HIS A 32 11.94 -1.73 2.20
N ALA A 33 12.81 -1.04 2.94
CA ALA A 33 14.00 -0.44 2.39
C ALA A 33 14.87 -1.58 1.83
N TYR A 34 14.94 -1.68 0.50
CA TYR A 34 15.86 -2.60 -0.14
C TYR A 34 17.29 -2.26 0.30
N THR A 35 18.06 -3.26 0.72
CA THR A 35 19.48 -3.05 1.03
C THR A 35 20.24 -2.74 -0.26
N ASN A 36 21.44 -2.15 -0.13
CA ASN A 36 22.27 -1.84 -1.31
C ASN A 36 22.61 -3.10 -2.11
N GLU A 37 22.85 -4.21 -1.42
CA GLU A 37 23.15 -5.51 -2.01
C GLU A 37 21.96 -6.04 -2.82
N GLN A 38 20.75 -5.90 -2.28
CA GLN A 38 19.52 -6.30 -2.97
C GLN A 38 19.26 -5.43 -4.21
N ARG A 39 19.54 -4.13 -4.12
CA ARG A 39 19.46 -3.23 -5.27
C ARG A 39 20.41 -3.69 -6.36
N ILE A 40 21.69 -3.90 -6.05
CA ILE A 40 22.70 -4.36 -7.01
C ILE A 40 22.28 -5.68 -7.67
N ALA A 41 21.75 -6.63 -6.90
CA ALA A 41 21.26 -7.90 -7.43
C ALA A 41 20.10 -7.74 -8.44
N CYS A 42 19.21 -6.77 -8.21
CA CYS A 42 18.03 -6.52 -9.06
C CYS A 42 18.25 -5.46 -10.15
N THR A 43 19.31 -4.66 -10.08
CA THR A 43 19.66 -3.64 -11.08
C THR A 43 19.72 -4.17 -12.51
N PRO A 44 20.41 -5.29 -12.84
CA PRO A 44 20.47 -5.78 -14.21
C PRO A 44 19.09 -6.20 -14.74
N ASP A 45 18.25 -6.79 -13.89
CA ASP A 45 16.86 -7.11 -14.26
C ASP A 45 16.02 -5.85 -14.41
N ALA A 46 16.23 -4.80 -13.59
CA ALA A 46 15.50 -3.54 -13.69
C ALA A 46 15.71 -2.86 -15.03
N PHE A 47 16.96 -2.80 -15.48
CA PHE A 47 17.27 -2.24 -16.78
C PHE A 47 16.78 -3.11 -17.95
N ARG A 48 16.83 -4.43 -17.84
CA ARG A 48 16.45 -5.33 -18.94
C ARG A 48 14.94 -5.50 -19.08
N LEU A 49 14.23 -5.58 -17.96
CA LEU A 49 12.81 -5.98 -17.90
C LEU A 49 11.87 -4.82 -17.60
N CYS A 50 12.32 -3.84 -16.82
CA CYS A 50 11.50 -2.78 -16.24
C CYS A 50 12.03 -1.37 -16.55
N SER A 51 12.76 -1.21 -17.66
CA SER A 51 13.39 0.07 -18.05
C SER A 51 12.40 1.21 -18.19
N SER A 52 11.17 0.90 -18.64
CA SER A 52 10.04 1.84 -18.77
C SER A 52 9.68 2.53 -17.45
N GLU A 53 10.02 1.89 -16.34
CA GLU A 53 9.60 2.26 -15.01
C GLU A 53 10.72 3.01 -14.25
N ILE A 54 11.92 3.11 -14.83
CA ILE A 54 13.02 3.89 -14.28
C ILE A 54 12.73 5.38 -14.50
N PRO A 55 12.88 6.25 -13.48
CA PRO A 55 13.52 6.04 -12.18
C PRO A 55 12.54 5.73 -11.02
N ASN A 56 11.28 5.41 -11.30
CA ASN A 56 10.22 5.22 -10.32
C ASN A 56 10.37 3.90 -9.53
N ILE A 57 11.03 3.95 -8.37
CA ILE A 57 11.26 2.76 -7.51
C ILE A 57 9.99 1.93 -7.23
N PRO A 58 8.86 2.50 -6.75
CA PRO A 58 7.67 1.69 -6.50
C PRO A 58 7.09 1.06 -7.78
N GLY A 59 7.21 1.75 -8.91
CA GLY A 59 6.89 1.18 -10.21
C GLY A 59 7.80 0.00 -10.55
N ILE A 60 9.13 0.17 -10.43
CA ILE A 60 10.10 -0.90 -10.69
C ILE A 60 9.78 -2.11 -9.81
N THR A 61 9.51 -1.92 -8.51
CA THR A 61 9.11 -3.02 -7.61
C THR A 61 7.84 -3.71 -8.08
N ALA A 62 6.84 -2.97 -8.57
CA ALA A 62 5.61 -3.54 -9.12
C ALA A 62 5.88 -4.32 -10.42
N CYS A 63 6.68 -3.78 -11.33
CA CYS A 63 7.11 -4.45 -12.56
C CYS A 63 7.88 -5.74 -12.24
N MET A 64 8.84 -5.69 -11.32
CA MET A 64 9.60 -6.85 -10.85
C MET A 64 8.70 -7.96 -10.29
N ARG A 65 7.69 -7.60 -9.49
CA ARG A 65 6.71 -8.57 -8.97
C ARG A 65 5.91 -9.23 -10.10
N ARG A 66 5.52 -8.48 -11.13
CA ARG A 66 4.83 -9.03 -12.31
C ARG A 66 5.75 -9.93 -13.13
N GLN A 67 7.02 -9.56 -13.23
CA GLN A 67 8.04 -10.28 -14.00
C GLN A 67 8.82 -11.31 -13.17
N LYS A 68 8.30 -11.72 -12.01
CA LYS A 68 8.99 -12.62 -11.06
C LYS A 68 9.50 -13.90 -11.71
N ALA A 69 8.82 -14.43 -12.73
CA ALA A 69 9.26 -15.60 -13.50
C ALA A 69 10.54 -15.34 -14.33
N ASN A 70 10.72 -14.13 -14.86
CA ASN A 70 11.81 -13.73 -15.76
C ASN A 70 13.01 -13.11 -15.03
N LEU A 71 12.91 -12.89 -13.73
CA LEU A 71 14.01 -12.39 -12.90
C LEU A 71 15.15 -13.40 -12.78
N SER A 72 16.37 -12.87 -12.65
CA SER A 72 17.54 -13.64 -12.27
C SER A 72 17.34 -14.34 -10.91
N PRO A 73 18.01 -15.48 -10.66
CA PRO A 73 17.91 -16.17 -9.37
C PRO A 73 18.31 -15.28 -8.19
N ALA A 74 19.30 -14.40 -8.37
CA ALA A 74 19.74 -13.45 -7.35
C ALA A 74 18.64 -12.44 -6.99
N CYS A 75 17.97 -11.85 -7.98
CA CYS A 75 16.87 -10.92 -7.71
C CYS A 75 15.60 -11.64 -7.19
N LYS A 76 15.31 -12.86 -7.66
CA LYS A 76 14.20 -13.69 -7.14
C LYS A 76 14.32 -13.95 -5.64
N ALA A 77 15.54 -14.20 -5.14
CA ALA A 77 15.79 -14.42 -3.72
C ALA A 77 15.32 -13.23 -2.85
N VAL A 78 15.32 -12.01 -3.40
CA VAL A 78 14.84 -10.82 -2.69
C VAL A 78 13.31 -10.81 -2.53
N PHE A 79 12.58 -11.40 -3.47
CA PHE A 79 11.10 -11.51 -3.45
C PHE A 79 10.59 -12.84 -2.88
N GLY A 80 11.50 -13.74 -2.49
CA GLY A 80 11.19 -15.06 -1.95
C GLY A 80 11.28 -15.15 -0.42
N LYS A 81 11.39 -14.00 0.26
CA LYS A 81 11.39 -13.90 1.72
C LYS A 81 10.03 -13.45 2.25
#